data_AF-A0A2H6ESG4-F1
#
_entry.id   AF-A0A2H6ESG4-F1
#
_cell.length_a   1.000
_cell.length_b   1.000
_cell.length_c   1.000
_cell.angle_alpha   90.00
_cell.angle_beta   90.00
_cell.angle_gamma   90.00
#
_symmetry.space_group_name_H-M   'P 1'
#
loop_
_entity.id
_entity.type
_entity.pdbx_description
1 polymer ?
#
loop_
_entity_poly.entity_id
_entity_poly.type
_entity_poly.pdbx_seq_one_letter_code
_entity_poly.pdbx_strand_id
1 'polypeptide(L)'
;MELEIRNYHPSDLVSIYNICLQTGDSGKDASHLFNDPNLLAHFYAAPYAVLEPELCFILTADKKPCGYILGTKDSENFASESDKKWFSILRPQYPIGEKYKSAMESRIVQLIHEGYKPKPELLNYPAHLHIDLLPVAQGKGMGRKMIDTFINKLRDLKIPALHLEVGKKNENAVLFYQKVGFEIIHEYEFSIVFGMRLE
;
A
#
# COMPACT_ATOMS: atom_id res chain seq x y z
N MET A 1 -13.97 -6.87 -21.47
CA MET A 1 -12.98 -6.66 -20.39
C MET A 1 -13.34 -7.58 -19.25
N GLU A 2 -12.60 -8.67 -19.15
CA GLU A 2 -12.68 -9.64 -18.07
C GLU A 2 -11.84 -9.14 -16.89
N LEU A 3 -12.47 -9.01 -15.71
CA LEU A 3 -11.80 -8.58 -14.49
C LEU A 3 -11.70 -9.75 -13.51
N GLU A 4 -10.50 -10.06 -13.07
CA GLU A 4 -10.21 -11.20 -12.20
C GLU A 4 -9.28 -10.80 -11.06
N ILE A 5 -9.63 -11.20 -9.83
CA ILE A 5 -8.76 -11.13 -8.66
C ILE A 5 -8.09 -12.49 -8.49
N ARG A 6 -6.76 -12.51 -8.39
CA ARG A 6 -5.98 -13.72 -8.14
C ARG A 6 -4.88 -13.47 -7.12
N ASN A 7 -4.33 -14.55 -6.58
CA ASN A 7 -3.13 -14.46 -5.74
C ASN A 7 -1.97 -13.84 -6.51
N TYR A 8 -1.13 -13.10 -5.78
CA TYR A 8 0.15 -12.64 -6.27
C TYR A 8 1.05 -13.80 -6.70
N HIS A 9 1.77 -13.61 -7.79
CA HIS A 9 2.87 -14.44 -8.23
C HIS A 9 4.15 -13.58 -8.33
N PRO A 10 5.36 -14.08 -8.03
CA PRO A 10 6.59 -13.28 -8.06
C PRO A 10 6.85 -12.49 -9.36
N SER A 11 6.35 -12.97 -10.50
CA SER A 11 6.43 -12.23 -11.78
C SER A 11 5.61 -10.94 -11.82
N ASP A 12 4.63 -10.78 -10.92
CA ASP A 12 3.80 -9.57 -10.84
C ASP A 12 4.51 -8.41 -10.17
N LEU A 13 5.68 -8.62 -9.55
CA LEU A 13 6.39 -7.58 -8.82
C LEU A 13 6.63 -6.34 -9.69
N VAL A 14 7.06 -6.52 -10.94
CA VAL A 14 7.23 -5.42 -11.91
C VAL A 14 5.93 -4.65 -12.14
N SER A 15 4.79 -5.35 -12.16
CA SER A 15 3.48 -4.70 -12.30
C SER A 15 3.08 -3.94 -11.04
N ILE A 16 3.39 -4.46 -9.85
CA ILE A 16 3.17 -3.75 -8.58
C ILE A 16 3.95 -2.43 -8.56
N TYR A 17 5.22 -2.44 -8.96
CA TYR A 17 6.04 -1.24 -9.09
C TYR A 17 5.40 -0.20 -10.03
N ASN A 18 5.00 -0.63 -11.22
CA ASN A 18 4.38 0.25 -12.22
C ASN A 18 3.05 0.82 -11.73
N ILE A 19 2.18 -0.01 -11.15
CA ILE A 19 0.86 0.42 -10.65
C ILE A 19 1.03 1.43 -9.53
N CYS A 20 1.92 1.17 -8.57
CA CYS A 20 2.17 2.06 -7.44
C CYS A 20 2.64 3.45 -7.91
N LEU A 21 3.55 3.50 -8.90
CA LEU A 21 3.98 4.78 -9.48
C LEU A 21 2.81 5.51 -10.18
N GLN A 22 1.99 4.79 -10.93
CA GLN A 22 0.86 5.35 -11.69
C GLN A 22 -0.32 5.80 -10.81
N THR A 23 -0.31 5.48 -9.52
CA THR A 23 -1.31 5.93 -8.54
C THR A 23 -0.72 6.74 -7.38
N GLY A 24 0.59 7.01 -7.41
CA GLY A 24 1.36 7.58 -6.31
C GLY A 24 1.11 9.05 -5.98
N ASP A 25 0.53 9.83 -6.90
CA ASP A 25 0.26 11.26 -6.71
C ASP A 25 -1.21 11.46 -6.31
N SER A 26 -1.52 11.09 -5.06
CA SER A 26 -2.90 11.13 -4.53
C SER A 26 -3.90 10.37 -5.42
N GLY A 27 -3.51 9.20 -5.94
CA GLY A 27 -4.31 8.39 -6.87
C GLY A 27 -4.05 8.67 -8.36
N LYS A 28 -3.16 9.60 -8.69
CA LYS A 28 -2.73 9.92 -10.07
C LYS A 28 -1.28 9.49 -10.32
N ASP A 29 -0.85 9.63 -11.57
CA ASP A 29 0.48 9.23 -12.01
C ASP A 29 1.59 10.15 -11.44
N ALA A 30 2.47 9.54 -10.63
CA ALA A 30 3.58 10.21 -9.97
C ALA A 30 4.89 10.18 -10.79
N SER A 31 4.93 9.61 -11.99
CA SER A 31 6.16 9.46 -12.80
C SER A 31 6.93 10.78 -13.00
N HIS A 32 6.21 11.90 -13.04
CA HIS A 32 6.81 13.23 -13.17
C HIS A 32 7.61 13.67 -11.92
N LEU A 33 7.39 13.06 -10.76
CA LEU A 33 8.01 13.40 -9.47
C LEU A 33 9.29 12.62 -9.16
N PHE A 34 9.57 11.52 -9.88
CA PHE A 34 10.70 10.62 -9.59
C PHE A 34 11.68 10.52 -10.77
N ASN A 35 12.97 10.42 -10.46
CA ASN A 35 14.02 10.00 -11.40
C ASN A 35 14.09 8.47 -11.45
N ASP A 36 14.06 7.83 -10.29
CA ASP A 36 13.95 6.37 -10.18
C ASP A 36 12.48 5.97 -10.09
N PRO A 37 11.91 5.32 -11.13
CA PRO A 37 10.50 4.93 -11.13
C PRO A 37 10.16 3.89 -10.05
N ASN A 38 11.15 3.21 -9.47
CA ASN A 38 10.93 2.17 -8.48
C ASN A 38 10.85 2.68 -7.05
N LEU A 39 11.38 3.88 -6.79
CA LEU A 39 11.59 4.40 -5.44
C LEU A 39 10.31 4.45 -4.60
N LEU A 40 9.18 4.84 -5.20
CA LEU A 40 7.92 4.89 -4.47
C LEU A 40 7.46 3.51 -3.98
N ALA A 41 7.49 2.51 -4.86
CA ALA A 41 7.09 1.15 -4.55
C ALA A 41 8.07 0.43 -3.61
N HIS A 42 9.35 0.84 -3.58
CA HIS A 42 10.29 0.37 -2.56
C HIS A 42 9.78 0.62 -1.14
N PHE A 43 8.98 1.65 -0.91
CA PHE A 43 8.40 1.92 0.40
C PHE A 43 6.96 1.42 0.53
N TYR A 44 6.08 1.73 -0.43
CA TYR A 44 4.64 1.53 -0.25
C TYR A 44 4.07 0.21 -0.77
N ALA A 45 4.83 -0.62 -1.49
CA ALA A 45 4.26 -1.78 -2.18
C ALA A 45 5.12 -3.05 -2.17
N ALA A 46 6.34 -2.98 -2.70
CA ALA A 46 7.21 -4.13 -2.86
C ALA A 46 7.55 -4.90 -1.56
N PRO A 47 7.80 -4.28 -0.38
CA PRO A 47 8.14 -5.04 0.82
C PRO A 47 7.04 -6.03 1.24
N TYR A 48 5.77 -5.68 1.04
CA TYR A 48 4.65 -6.58 1.34
C TYR A 48 4.66 -7.83 0.47
N ALA A 49 4.86 -7.66 -0.84
CA ALA A 49 4.91 -8.75 -1.81
C ALA A 49 6.09 -9.72 -1.58
N VAL A 50 7.13 -9.27 -0.89
CA VAL A 50 8.33 -10.06 -0.58
C VAL A 50 8.24 -10.72 0.79
N LEU A 51 7.72 -10.00 1.81
CA LEU A 51 7.71 -10.47 3.19
C LEU A 51 6.46 -11.27 3.54
N GLU A 52 5.30 -10.90 2.97
CA GLU A 52 4.01 -11.54 3.22
C GLU A 52 3.23 -11.74 1.90
N PRO A 53 3.79 -12.51 0.93
CA PRO A 53 3.15 -12.73 -0.36
C PRO A 53 1.76 -13.39 -0.26
N GLU A 54 1.47 -14.10 0.84
CA GLU A 54 0.16 -14.72 1.09
C GLU A 54 -0.97 -13.72 1.36
N LEU A 55 -0.62 -12.46 1.64
CA LEU A 55 -1.54 -11.33 1.84
C LEU A 55 -1.60 -10.40 0.62
N CYS A 56 -1.00 -10.80 -0.50
CA CYS A 56 -0.95 -10.00 -1.73
C CYS A 56 -1.84 -10.60 -2.82
N PHE A 57 -2.70 -9.75 -3.40
CA PHE A 57 -3.62 -10.13 -4.47
C PHE A 57 -3.53 -9.13 -5.62
N ILE A 58 -3.66 -9.63 -6.84
CA ILE A 58 -3.57 -8.87 -8.08
C ILE A 58 -4.94 -8.83 -8.73
N LEU A 59 -5.35 -7.65 -9.16
CA LEU A 59 -6.45 -7.48 -10.09
C LEU A 59 -5.91 -7.45 -11.51
N THR A 60 -6.51 -8.23 -12.40
CA THR A 60 -6.19 -8.22 -13.82
C THR A 60 -7.39 -7.77 -14.66
N ALA A 61 -7.10 -7.10 -15.78
CA ALA A 61 -8.04 -6.82 -16.86
C ALA A 61 -7.53 -7.52 -18.11
N ASP A 62 -8.33 -8.44 -18.66
CA ASP A 62 -7.96 -9.28 -19.80
C ASP A 62 -6.57 -9.94 -19.58
N LYS A 63 -6.39 -10.52 -18.39
CA LYS A 63 -5.16 -11.18 -17.88
C LYS A 63 -3.95 -10.28 -17.63
N LYS A 64 -4.06 -8.97 -17.83
CA LYS A 64 -2.98 -8.01 -17.53
C LYS A 64 -3.18 -7.39 -16.16
N PRO A 65 -2.18 -7.39 -15.26
CA PRO A 65 -2.27 -6.70 -13.98
C PRO A 65 -2.65 -5.23 -14.15
N CYS A 66 -3.66 -4.80 -13.40
CA CYS A 66 -4.18 -3.44 -13.42
C CYS A 66 -4.58 -2.92 -12.03
N GLY A 67 -4.28 -3.68 -10.98
CA GLY A 67 -4.39 -3.23 -9.60
C GLY A 67 -3.81 -4.26 -8.63
N TYR A 68 -3.60 -3.85 -7.38
CA TYR A 68 -3.21 -4.73 -6.29
C TYR A 68 -3.94 -4.37 -5.00
N ILE A 69 -4.01 -5.33 -4.10
CA ILE A 69 -4.16 -5.11 -2.66
C ILE A 69 -3.12 -5.97 -1.97
N LEU A 70 -2.41 -5.36 -1.05
CA LEU A 70 -1.29 -5.96 -0.35
C LEU A 70 -1.25 -5.39 1.07
N GLY A 71 -0.56 -6.07 1.96
CA GLY A 71 -0.53 -5.67 3.35
C GLY A 71 0.20 -6.66 4.24
N THR A 72 0.03 -6.48 5.53
CA THR A 72 0.61 -7.32 6.59
C THR A 72 -0.46 -7.66 7.61
N LYS A 73 -0.30 -8.80 8.29
CA LYS A 73 -1.13 -9.17 9.45
C LYS A 73 -0.69 -8.53 10.76
N ASP A 74 0.55 -8.05 10.83
CA ASP A 74 1.16 -7.52 12.06
C ASP A 74 2.14 -6.39 11.72
N SER A 75 1.70 -5.18 11.97
CA SER A 75 2.43 -3.94 11.69
C SER A 75 3.73 -3.81 12.48
N GLU A 76 3.77 -4.31 13.72
CA GLU A 76 4.98 -4.24 14.56
C GLU A 76 6.04 -5.22 14.06
N ASN A 77 5.62 -6.45 13.75
CA ASN A 77 6.50 -7.44 13.14
C ASN A 77 6.97 -6.99 11.75
N PHE A 78 6.06 -6.44 10.92
CA PHE A 78 6.40 -5.90 9.60
C PHE A 78 7.43 -4.77 9.71
N ALA A 79 7.31 -3.87 10.68
CA ALA A 79 8.30 -2.83 10.92
C ALA A 79 9.71 -3.40 11.15
N SER A 80 9.82 -4.37 12.07
CA SER A 80 11.09 -5.03 12.38
C SER A 80 11.67 -5.78 11.18
N GLU A 81 10.85 -6.57 10.48
CA GLU A 81 11.30 -7.44 9.40
C GLU A 81 11.63 -6.65 8.13
N SER A 82 10.82 -5.65 7.78
CA SER A 82 11.09 -4.77 6.64
C SER A 82 12.34 -3.92 6.86
N ASP A 83 12.58 -3.43 8.07
CA ASP A 83 13.83 -2.71 8.36
C ASP A 83 15.06 -3.58 8.11
N LYS A 84 15.06 -4.80 8.67
CA LYS A 84 16.19 -5.73 8.63
C LYS A 84 16.43 -6.29 7.24
N LYS A 85 15.38 -6.72 6.53
CA LYS A 85 15.48 -7.52 5.30
C LYS A 85 15.28 -6.71 4.03
N TRP A 86 14.73 -5.51 4.12
CA TRP A 86 14.37 -4.71 2.95
C TRP A 86 15.05 -3.34 2.97
N PHE A 87 14.71 -2.48 3.94
CA PHE A 87 15.22 -1.11 3.98
C PHE A 87 16.73 -1.04 4.21
N SER A 88 17.30 -1.90 5.06
CA SER A 88 18.76 -1.98 5.27
C SER A 88 19.56 -2.17 3.97
N ILE A 89 19.02 -2.92 3.00
CA ILE A 89 19.64 -3.22 1.71
C ILE A 89 19.48 -2.04 0.73
N LEU A 90 18.39 -1.27 0.86
CA LEU A 90 18.11 -0.11 0.02
C LEU A 90 18.87 1.15 0.46
N ARG A 91 19.11 1.35 1.76
CA ARG A 91 19.76 2.56 2.30
C ARG A 91 21.07 2.95 1.59
N PRO A 92 22.00 2.03 1.26
CA PRO A 92 23.22 2.38 0.54
C PRO A 92 22.99 2.83 -0.92
N GLN A 93 21.86 2.46 -1.51
CA GLN A 93 21.50 2.83 -2.89
C GLN A 93 20.84 4.22 -2.97
N TYR A 94 20.34 4.73 -1.85
CA TYR A 94 19.63 6.00 -1.76
C TYR A 94 20.19 6.88 -0.62
N PRO A 95 21.37 7.51 -0.78
CA PRO A 95 22.00 8.28 0.29
C PRO A 95 21.24 9.56 0.65
N ILE A 96 21.23 9.92 1.94
CA ILE A 96 20.69 11.20 2.41
C ILE A 96 21.61 12.34 1.98
N GLY A 97 21.01 13.47 1.54
CA GLY A 97 21.74 14.69 1.21
C GLY A 97 22.06 14.88 -0.27
N GLU A 98 21.72 13.90 -1.12
CA GLU A 98 21.78 14.07 -2.58
C GLU A 98 20.63 14.93 -3.12
N LYS A 99 20.83 15.44 -4.35
CA LYS A 99 19.82 16.21 -5.06
C LYS A 99 18.83 15.28 -5.76
N TYR A 100 17.67 15.10 -5.17
CA TYR A 100 16.53 14.42 -5.77
C TYR A 100 15.67 15.35 -6.64
N LYS A 101 14.87 14.76 -7.53
CA LYS A 101 14.04 15.46 -8.52
C LYS A 101 12.96 16.33 -7.88
N SER A 102 12.37 15.85 -6.78
CA SER A 102 11.25 16.50 -6.11
C SER A 102 11.31 16.34 -4.59
N ALA A 103 10.55 17.16 -3.87
CA ALA A 103 10.39 17.01 -2.43
C ALA A 103 9.76 15.66 -2.04
N MET A 104 8.88 15.11 -2.89
CA MET A 104 8.30 13.79 -2.67
C MET A 104 9.38 12.70 -2.78
N GLU A 105 10.22 12.77 -3.80
CA GLU A 105 11.33 11.82 -3.96
C GLU A 105 12.29 11.85 -2.75
N SER A 106 12.72 13.04 -2.32
CA SER A 106 13.52 13.21 -1.10
C SER A 106 12.82 12.64 0.14
N ARG A 107 11.49 12.79 0.25
CA ARG A 107 10.73 12.27 1.39
C ARG A 107 10.71 10.74 1.41
N ILE A 108 10.56 10.08 0.25
CA ILE A 108 10.59 8.60 0.19
C ILE A 108 11.96 8.06 0.59
N VAL A 109 13.04 8.71 0.15
CA VAL A 109 14.40 8.36 0.59
C VAL A 109 14.52 8.47 2.11
N GLN A 110 14.03 9.57 2.69
CA GLN A 110 14.04 9.76 4.14
C GLN A 110 13.23 8.67 4.86
N LEU A 111 12.07 8.29 4.33
CA LEU A 111 11.25 7.19 4.85
C LEU A 111 11.96 5.83 4.80
N ILE A 112 12.68 5.51 3.71
CA ILE A 112 13.49 4.29 3.61
C ILE A 112 14.57 4.25 4.70
N HIS A 113 15.21 5.39 5.00
CA HIS A 113 16.17 5.47 6.10
C HIS A 113 15.50 5.32 7.47
N GLU A 114 14.35 5.97 7.67
CA GLU A 114 13.57 5.92 8.92
C GLU A 114 12.94 4.54 9.20
N GLY A 115 12.64 3.77 8.16
CA GLY A 115 11.85 2.53 8.25
C GLY A 115 10.35 2.80 8.47
N TYR A 116 9.54 1.74 8.35
CA TYR A 116 8.13 1.82 8.74
C TYR A 116 8.01 1.93 10.27
N LYS A 117 7.16 2.83 10.75
CA LYS A 117 6.95 3.09 12.18
C LYS A 117 5.48 2.88 12.54
N PRO A 118 5.14 1.82 13.29
CA PRO A 118 3.80 1.64 13.83
C PRO A 118 3.41 2.83 14.71
N LYS A 119 2.15 3.26 14.59
CA LYS A 119 1.64 4.41 15.35
C LYS A 119 0.94 3.94 16.63
N PRO A 120 1.12 4.59 17.79
CA PRO A 120 0.55 4.14 19.06
C PRO A 120 -0.98 3.97 19.05
N GLU A 121 -1.70 4.85 18.35
CA GLU A 121 -3.16 4.78 18.23
C GLU A 121 -3.66 3.60 17.37
N LEU A 122 -2.75 2.90 16.68
CA LEU A 122 -3.03 1.76 15.80
C LEU A 122 -2.66 0.41 16.43
N LEU A 123 -2.18 0.38 17.67
CA LEU A 123 -1.80 -0.88 18.34
C LEU A 123 -2.94 -1.90 18.42
N ASN A 124 -4.20 -1.44 18.43
CA ASN A 124 -5.36 -2.32 18.42
C ASN A 124 -5.81 -2.74 17.01
N TYR A 125 -5.14 -2.30 15.96
CA TYR A 125 -5.41 -2.60 14.55
C TYR A 125 -4.15 -3.22 13.92
N PRO A 126 -3.81 -4.48 14.24
CA PRO A 126 -2.49 -5.03 13.94
C PRO A 126 -2.19 -5.16 12.45
N ALA A 127 -3.18 -5.47 11.61
CA ALA A 127 -2.99 -5.52 10.17
C ALA A 127 -3.06 -4.14 9.52
N HIS A 128 -2.41 -3.98 8.37
CA HIS A 128 -2.66 -2.85 7.48
C HIS A 128 -2.53 -3.22 6.01
N LEU A 129 -3.04 -2.35 5.14
CA LEU A 129 -3.09 -2.58 3.70
C LEU A 129 -2.77 -1.33 2.88
N HIS A 130 -2.35 -1.57 1.64
CA HIS A 130 -2.44 -0.62 0.52
C HIS A 130 -3.22 -1.25 -0.62
N ILE A 131 -4.05 -0.45 -1.29
CA ILE A 131 -4.83 -0.84 -2.46
C ILE A 131 -4.71 0.24 -3.53
N ASP A 132 -4.37 -0.17 -4.74
CA ASP A 132 -4.22 0.73 -5.87
C ASP A 132 -4.75 0.07 -7.14
N LEU A 133 -5.61 0.80 -7.86
CA LEU A 133 -6.21 0.36 -9.11
C LEU A 133 -5.93 1.39 -10.20
N LEU A 134 -5.48 0.92 -11.35
CA LEU A 134 -5.38 1.75 -12.54
C LEU A 134 -6.79 2.17 -13.03
N PRO A 135 -6.90 3.29 -13.77
CA PRO A 135 -8.19 3.84 -14.21
C PRO A 135 -9.10 2.84 -14.93
N VAL A 136 -8.52 1.86 -15.66
CA VAL A 136 -9.24 0.80 -16.36
C VAL A 136 -10.12 -0.06 -15.44
N ALA A 137 -9.76 -0.19 -14.16
CA ALA A 137 -10.46 -1.00 -13.17
C ALA A 137 -11.32 -0.19 -12.17
N GLN A 138 -11.17 1.13 -12.15
CA GLN A 138 -11.89 2.01 -11.22
C GLN A 138 -13.39 2.12 -11.58
N GLY A 139 -14.22 2.48 -10.60
CA GLY A 139 -15.67 2.69 -10.79
C GLY A 139 -16.48 1.44 -11.11
N LYS A 140 -15.87 0.24 -11.06
CA LYS A 140 -16.50 -1.05 -11.43
C LYS A 140 -16.79 -1.96 -10.25
N GLY A 141 -16.72 -1.42 -9.03
CA GLY A 141 -16.87 -2.18 -7.78
C GLY A 141 -15.67 -3.07 -7.41
N MET A 142 -14.59 -3.07 -8.18
CA MET A 142 -13.43 -3.92 -7.91
C MET A 142 -12.68 -3.54 -6.63
N GLY A 143 -12.63 -2.24 -6.29
CA GLY A 143 -12.01 -1.81 -5.02
C GLY A 143 -12.65 -2.48 -3.81
N ARG A 144 -13.99 -2.54 -3.78
CA ARG A 144 -14.73 -3.25 -2.71
C ARG A 144 -14.41 -4.74 -2.70
N LYS A 145 -14.48 -5.40 -3.85
CA LYS A 145 -14.16 -6.84 -3.97
C LYS A 145 -12.74 -7.18 -3.52
N MET A 146 -11.78 -6.31 -3.79
CA MET A 146 -10.39 -6.49 -3.35
C MET A 146 -10.24 -6.32 -1.84
N ILE A 147 -10.87 -5.30 -1.26
CA ILE A 147 -10.93 -5.15 0.21
C ILE A 147 -11.58 -6.39 0.85
N ASP A 148 -12.72 -6.84 0.34
CA ASP A 148 -13.41 -8.02 0.87
C ASP A 148 -12.51 -9.28 0.78
N THR A 149 -11.74 -9.43 -0.31
CA THR A 149 -10.77 -10.52 -0.49
C THR A 149 -9.69 -10.50 0.58
N PHE A 150 -9.09 -9.33 0.83
CA PHE A 150 -8.05 -9.15 1.84
C PHE A 150 -8.60 -9.36 3.26
N ILE A 151 -9.78 -8.80 3.56
CA ILE A 151 -10.46 -8.98 4.85
C ILE A 151 -10.76 -10.46 5.11
N ASN A 152 -11.29 -11.18 4.11
CA ASN A 152 -11.57 -12.62 4.27
C ASN A 152 -10.29 -13.39 4.57
N LYS A 153 -9.19 -13.05 3.89
CA LYS A 153 -7.89 -13.66 4.19
C LYS A 153 -7.41 -13.36 5.61
N LEU A 154 -7.62 -12.15 6.12
CA LEU A 154 -7.30 -11.80 7.50
C LEU A 154 -8.18 -12.52 8.52
N ARG A 155 -9.48 -12.70 8.23
CA ARG A 155 -10.40 -13.50 9.05
C ARG A 155 -9.97 -14.96 9.12
N ASP A 156 -9.56 -15.56 8.01
CA ASP A 156 -9.01 -16.93 7.97
C ASP A 156 -7.77 -17.07 8.87
N LEU A 157 -6.97 -16.01 8.93
CA LEU A 157 -5.80 -15.89 9.80
C LEU A 157 -6.13 -15.44 11.24
N LYS A 158 -7.41 -15.24 11.56
CA LYS A 158 -7.93 -14.80 12.86
C LYS A 158 -7.34 -13.47 13.34
N ILE A 159 -7.08 -12.56 12.40
CA ILE A 159 -6.61 -11.21 12.72
C ILE A 159 -7.80 -10.33 13.09
N PRO A 160 -7.80 -9.66 14.25
CA PRO A 160 -9.00 -9.06 14.82
C PRO A 160 -9.37 -7.71 14.21
N ALA A 161 -8.45 -7.06 13.51
CA ALA A 161 -8.63 -5.69 13.04
C ALA A 161 -7.54 -5.30 12.03
N LEU A 162 -7.84 -4.32 11.20
CA LEU A 162 -6.91 -3.75 10.22
C LEU A 162 -7.07 -2.23 10.13
N HIS A 163 -6.02 -1.54 9.69
CA HIS A 163 -6.03 -0.11 9.42
C HIS A 163 -5.45 0.24 8.05
N LEU A 164 -5.59 1.50 7.67
CA LEU A 164 -4.92 2.11 6.54
C LEU A 164 -4.82 3.62 6.74
N GLU A 165 -3.96 4.26 5.96
CA GLU A 165 -3.79 5.70 5.96
C GLU A 165 -3.94 6.26 4.56
N VAL A 166 -4.66 7.38 4.44
CA VAL A 166 -4.94 8.04 3.16
C VAL A 166 -4.68 9.54 3.29
N GLY A 167 -4.09 10.15 2.26
CA GLY A 167 -3.89 11.60 2.22
C GLY A 167 -5.22 12.36 2.17
N LYS A 168 -5.34 13.44 2.95
CA LYS A 168 -6.57 14.26 3.04
C LYS A 168 -7.05 14.82 1.70
N LYS A 169 -6.12 15.05 0.76
CA LYS A 169 -6.43 15.54 -0.59
C LYS A 169 -7.05 14.48 -1.50
N ASN A 170 -7.03 13.20 -1.12
CA ASN A 170 -7.64 12.12 -1.88
C ASN A 170 -9.10 11.88 -1.42
N GLU A 171 -9.96 12.85 -1.69
CA GLU A 171 -11.37 12.84 -1.26
C GLU A 171 -12.12 11.60 -1.76
N ASN A 172 -11.80 11.12 -2.97
CA ASN A 172 -12.38 9.90 -3.52
C ASN A 172 -12.05 8.67 -2.67
N ALA A 173 -10.80 8.52 -2.24
CA ALA A 173 -10.39 7.41 -1.39
C ALA A 173 -10.98 7.53 0.03
N VAL A 174 -11.05 8.74 0.59
CA VAL A 174 -11.71 8.99 1.89
C VAL A 174 -13.18 8.53 1.85
N LEU A 175 -13.93 8.96 0.84
CA LEU A 175 -15.33 8.55 0.64
C LEU A 175 -15.46 7.04 0.36
N PHE A 176 -14.49 6.46 -0.34
CA PHE A 176 -14.46 5.02 -0.59
C PHE A 176 -14.34 4.23 0.71
N TYR A 177 -13.37 4.54 1.58
CA TYR A 177 -13.17 3.79 2.82
C TYR A 177 -14.35 3.90 3.78
N GLN A 178 -14.96 5.08 3.90
CA GLN A 178 -16.20 5.26 4.67
C GLN A 178 -17.34 4.38 4.13
N LYS A 179 -17.54 4.31 2.81
CA LYS A 179 -18.56 3.44 2.19
C LYS A 179 -18.27 1.95 2.35
N VAL A 180 -17.00 1.57 2.46
CA VAL A 180 -16.60 0.19 2.70
C VAL A 180 -16.88 -0.24 4.13
N GLY A 181 -16.96 0.71 5.07
CA GLY A 181 -17.25 0.49 6.49
C GLY A 181 -16.06 0.71 7.41
N PHE A 182 -15.00 1.37 6.93
CA PHE A 182 -13.92 1.82 7.81
C PHE A 182 -14.34 3.06 8.59
N GLU A 183 -13.88 3.14 9.83
CA GLU A 183 -14.10 4.27 10.73
C GLU A 183 -12.83 5.11 10.86
N ILE A 184 -12.97 6.41 11.08
CA ILE A 184 -11.84 7.30 11.33
C ILE A 184 -11.29 7.01 12.73
N ILE A 185 -10.01 6.67 12.82
CA ILE A 185 -9.31 6.45 14.10
C ILE A 185 -8.54 7.69 14.52
N HIS A 186 -7.90 8.35 13.55
CA HIS A 186 -7.11 9.54 13.81
C HIS A 186 -7.00 10.44 12.57
N GLU A 187 -6.84 11.73 12.78
CA GLU A 187 -6.59 12.71 11.73
C GLU A 187 -5.28 13.44 11.99
N TYR A 188 -4.33 13.30 11.06
CA TYR A 188 -3.10 14.06 11.02
C TYR A 188 -3.27 15.35 10.20
N GLU A 189 -2.24 16.18 10.16
CA GLU A 189 -2.25 17.42 9.37
C GLU A 189 -2.53 17.14 7.88
N PHE A 190 -1.95 16.08 7.32
CA PHE A 190 -2.01 15.78 5.87
C PHE A 190 -2.72 14.47 5.52
N SER A 191 -3.09 13.64 6.50
CA SER A 191 -3.66 12.31 6.27
C SER A 191 -4.75 11.95 7.28
N ILE A 192 -5.57 10.96 6.93
CA ILE A 192 -6.59 10.37 7.77
C ILE A 192 -6.26 8.89 7.92
N VAL A 193 -6.28 8.43 9.16
CA VAL A 193 -6.13 7.02 9.51
C VAL A 193 -7.50 6.40 9.73
N PHE A 194 -7.74 5.30 9.02
CA PHE A 194 -8.95 4.52 9.06
C PHE A 194 -8.69 3.16 9.71
N GLY A 195 -9.67 2.62 10.41
CA GLY A 195 -9.62 1.32 11.07
C GLY A 195 -10.92 0.55 10.90
N MET A 196 -10.83 -0.78 10.96
CA MET A 196 -11.98 -1.68 10.93
C MET A 196 -11.70 -2.90 11.82
N ARG A 197 -12.70 -3.30 12.62
CA ARG A 197 -12.68 -4.55 13.37
C ARG A 197 -13.19 -5.69 12.49
N LEU A 198 -12.54 -6.84 12.60
CA LEU A 198 -12.89 -8.06 11.90
C LEU A 198 -13.52 -9.01 12.92
N GLU A 199 -14.83 -8.86 13.10
CA GLU A 199 -15.67 -9.88 13.75
C GLU A 199 -15.71 -11.17 12.92
#